data_AF-R7J3W9-F1
#
_entry.id   AF-R7J3W9-F1
#
_cell.length_a   1.000
_cell.length_b   1.000
_cell.length_c   1.000
_cell.angle_alpha   90.00
_cell.angle_beta   90.00
_cell.angle_gamma   90.00
#
_symmetry.space_group_name_H-M   'P 1'
#
loop_
_entity.id
_entity.type
_entity.pdbx_description
1 polymer ?
#
loop_
_entity_poly.entity_id
_entity_poly.type
_entity_poly.pdbx_seq_one_letter_code
_entity_poly.pdbx_strand_id
1 'polypeptide(L)'
;MELLNNTFTFYDVEAYNASTLNCFAFRRGNDERQGLSLSLGNMVRGYAFELQGIRFHNSECAYIAGAFSGGTYTHIAIQRRLVACDNGFMAKKTISKPHEREKRDDWESFNVEWMKYVVRQKCLGNEDFRRLLLSLPSDAVIIEDSIFQTGRTATKWGTRNDELRRRLTLLKKKLKARGLSKAAIKREQDRMRLGEYASVGCFVGQNLMGKILMACKEALESGIEPDIDYDLLIGKHINILDREISFNQRAIAA
;
A
#
# COMPACT_ATOMS: atom_id res chain seq x y z
N MET A 1 -25.80 -20.00 -0.78
CA MET A 1 -24.92 -19.89 0.39
C MET A 1 -24.85 -18.44 0.76
N GLU A 2 -25.51 -18.06 1.85
CA GLU A 2 -25.53 -16.71 2.41
C GLU A 2 -24.10 -16.30 2.80
N LEU A 3 -23.46 -15.49 1.96
CA LEU A 3 -22.23 -14.79 2.32
C LEU A 3 -22.63 -13.56 3.12
N LEU A 4 -22.66 -13.74 4.44
CA LEU A 4 -22.28 -12.74 5.45
C LEU A 4 -22.65 -11.29 5.14
N ASN A 5 -23.88 -10.91 5.50
CA ASN A 5 -24.26 -9.53 5.85
C ASN A 5 -23.57 -9.06 7.14
N ASN A 6 -22.26 -9.23 7.25
CA ASN A 6 -21.49 -8.46 8.21
C ASN A 6 -21.12 -7.14 7.53
N THR A 7 -21.67 -6.04 8.02
CA THR A 7 -21.18 -4.69 7.78
C THR A 7 -19.78 -4.55 8.38
N PHE A 8 -18.79 -5.22 7.78
CA PHE A 8 -17.38 -4.90 7.98
C PHE A 8 -17.16 -3.56 7.31
N THR A 9 -16.94 -2.51 8.10
CA THR A 9 -16.61 -1.23 7.52
C THR A 9 -15.14 -1.30 7.07
N PHE A 10 -14.85 -0.78 5.87
CA PHE A 10 -13.50 -0.76 5.30
C PHE A 10 -12.44 -0.22 6.27
N TYR A 11 -12.88 0.62 7.22
CA TYR A 11 -12.10 1.34 8.20
C TYR A 11 -11.97 0.64 9.57
N ASP A 12 -12.57 -0.53 9.78
CA ASP A 12 -12.46 -1.22 11.06
C ASP A 12 -11.06 -1.76 11.31
N VAL A 13 -10.64 -1.68 12.58
CA VAL A 13 -9.45 -2.36 13.07
C VAL A 13 -9.76 -3.84 13.18
N GLU A 14 -9.00 -4.66 12.47
CA GLU A 14 -9.19 -6.11 12.41
C GLU A 14 -7.99 -6.86 13.00
N ALA A 15 -8.23 -8.12 13.32
CA ALA A 15 -7.25 -9.05 13.85
C ALA A 15 -7.16 -10.26 12.91
N TYR A 16 -6.08 -10.36 12.14
CA TYR A 16 -5.81 -11.44 11.21
C TYR A 16 -4.92 -12.50 11.87
N ASN A 17 -5.53 -13.58 12.36
CA ASN A 17 -4.80 -14.68 12.96
C ASN A 17 -4.04 -15.48 11.88
N ALA A 18 -2.71 -15.37 11.90
CA ALA A 18 -1.84 -15.95 10.88
C ALA A 18 -1.76 -17.48 10.95
N SER A 19 -2.23 -18.11 12.03
CA SER A 19 -2.29 -19.57 12.12
C SER A 19 -3.54 -20.17 11.46
N THR A 20 -4.58 -19.35 11.24
CA THR A 20 -5.86 -19.80 10.65
C THR A 20 -6.15 -19.19 9.30
N LEU A 21 -5.56 -18.02 9.00
CA LEU A 21 -5.72 -17.32 7.73
C LEU A 21 -4.48 -17.47 6.85
N ASN A 22 -4.67 -17.50 5.54
CA ASN A 22 -3.58 -17.52 4.57
C ASN A 22 -2.97 -16.12 4.39
N CYS A 23 -2.27 -15.63 5.41
CA CYS A 23 -1.73 -14.27 5.45
C CYS A 23 -0.49 -14.10 4.55
N PHE A 24 -0.59 -13.27 3.51
CA PHE A 24 0.53 -12.81 2.70
C PHE A 24 1.00 -11.44 3.18
N ALA A 25 1.87 -11.44 4.20
CA ALA A 25 2.37 -10.23 4.84
C ALA A 25 3.61 -9.66 4.14
N PHE A 26 3.44 -8.52 3.46
CA PHE A 26 4.52 -7.82 2.76
C PHE A 26 5.07 -6.65 3.59
N ARG A 27 6.38 -6.47 3.54
CA ARG A 27 7.10 -5.33 4.14
C ARG A 27 8.05 -4.67 3.15
N ARG A 28 8.62 -5.43 2.22
CA ARG A 28 9.59 -4.95 1.24
C ARG A 28 9.23 -5.38 -0.17
N GLY A 29 9.72 -4.61 -1.15
CA GLY A 29 9.51 -4.89 -2.57
C GLY A 29 10.26 -6.09 -3.13
N ASN A 30 10.90 -6.90 -2.29
CA ASN A 30 11.54 -8.15 -2.68
C ASN A 30 11.16 -9.29 -1.72
N ASP A 31 10.10 -9.10 -0.95
CA ASP A 31 9.53 -10.17 -0.14
C ASP A 31 8.94 -11.24 -1.08
N GLU A 32 9.09 -12.49 -0.71
CA GLU A 32 8.56 -13.64 -1.42
C GLU A 32 8.01 -14.64 -0.41
N ARG A 33 6.87 -15.25 -0.70
CA ARG A 33 6.27 -16.30 0.12
C ARG A 33 5.72 -17.38 -0.81
N GLN A 34 6.09 -18.64 -0.55
CA GLN A 34 5.65 -19.78 -1.37
C GLN A 34 5.97 -19.63 -2.88
N GLY A 35 7.12 -19.03 -3.21
CA GLY A 35 7.51 -18.76 -4.60
C GLY A 35 6.77 -17.59 -5.26
N LEU A 36 5.86 -16.93 -4.55
CA LEU A 36 5.11 -15.77 -5.03
C LEU A 36 5.74 -14.49 -4.53
N SER A 37 6.02 -13.56 -5.46
CA SER A 37 6.51 -12.23 -5.14
C SER A 37 5.45 -11.43 -4.38
N LEU A 38 5.88 -10.68 -3.38
CA LEU A 38 5.06 -9.77 -2.57
C LEU A 38 5.47 -8.31 -2.78
N SER A 39 5.78 -7.99 -4.03
CA SER A 39 6.14 -6.65 -4.51
C SER A 39 4.93 -5.70 -4.58
N LEU A 40 4.12 -5.68 -3.52
CA LEU A 40 2.78 -5.10 -3.48
C LEU A 40 2.74 -3.65 -2.96
N GLY A 41 3.73 -3.25 -2.15
CA GLY A 41 3.72 -1.97 -1.46
C GLY A 41 3.79 -0.74 -2.40
N ASN A 42 3.25 0.39 -1.94
CA ASN A 42 3.19 1.63 -2.73
C ASN A 42 4.57 2.22 -3.09
N MET A 43 5.58 1.91 -2.28
CA MET A 43 6.96 2.37 -2.48
C MET A 43 7.76 1.47 -3.42
N VAL A 44 7.18 0.37 -3.92
CA VAL A 44 7.86 -0.58 -4.80
C VAL A 44 8.04 0.02 -6.19
N ARG A 45 9.23 -0.17 -6.74
CA ARG A 45 9.61 0.25 -8.10
C ARG A 45 9.20 -0.79 -9.13
N GLY A 46 9.18 -0.40 -10.41
CA GLY A 46 8.94 -1.32 -11.53
C GLY A 46 7.49 -1.38 -12.00
N TYR A 47 6.56 -0.78 -11.26
CA TYR A 47 5.14 -0.74 -11.61
C TYR A 47 4.68 0.68 -11.91
N ALA A 48 5.29 1.30 -12.92
CA ALA A 48 4.89 2.63 -13.38
C ALA A 48 3.51 2.57 -14.06
N PHE A 49 2.72 3.62 -13.91
CA PHE A 49 1.38 3.75 -14.47
C PHE A 49 1.05 5.22 -14.73
N GLU A 50 0.00 5.47 -15.48
CA GLU A 50 -0.44 6.83 -15.81
C GLU A 50 -1.71 7.20 -15.05
N LEU A 51 -1.76 8.46 -14.61
CA LEU A 51 -2.98 9.13 -14.17
C LEU A 51 -3.29 10.20 -15.21
N GLN A 52 -4.25 9.91 -16.10
CA GLN A 52 -4.72 10.86 -17.13
C GLN A 52 -3.59 11.49 -17.96
N GLY A 53 -2.67 10.64 -18.46
CA GLY A 53 -1.51 11.05 -19.25
C GLY A 53 -0.30 11.52 -18.42
N ILE A 54 -0.40 11.53 -17.09
CA ILE A 54 0.72 11.85 -16.19
C ILE A 54 1.31 10.54 -15.65
N ARG A 55 2.52 10.21 -16.10
CA ARG A 55 3.20 8.97 -15.71
C ARG A 55 3.88 9.09 -14.35
N PHE A 56 3.51 8.22 -13.41
CA PHE A 56 4.19 8.07 -12.12
C PHE A 56 4.98 6.76 -12.09
N HIS A 57 6.16 6.80 -11.46
CA HIS A 57 7.04 5.63 -11.32
C HIS A 57 6.61 4.65 -10.22
N ASN A 58 5.84 5.12 -9.24
CA ASN A 58 5.34 4.34 -8.12
C ASN A 58 4.10 5.02 -7.51
N SER A 59 3.30 4.25 -6.79
CA SER A 59 2.04 4.72 -6.20
C SER A 59 2.23 5.69 -5.05
N GLU A 60 3.35 5.64 -4.33
CA GLU A 60 3.65 6.60 -3.26
C GLU A 60 3.78 8.03 -3.83
N CYS A 61 4.44 8.22 -4.97
CA CYS A 61 4.54 9.53 -5.63
C CYS A 61 3.16 10.07 -6.04
N ALA A 62 2.31 9.22 -6.63
CA ALA A 62 0.94 9.59 -7.03
C ALA A 62 0.04 9.88 -5.81
N TYR A 63 0.16 9.07 -4.75
CA TYR A 63 -0.55 9.28 -3.49
C TYR A 63 -0.16 10.62 -2.85
N ILE A 64 1.15 10.89 -2.72
CA ILE A 64 1.65 12.16 -2.16
C ILE A 64 1.21 13.34 -3.05
N ALA A 65 1.17 13.20 -4.37
CA ALA A 65 0.71 14.26 -5.26
C ALA A 65 -0.73 14.70 -4.96
N GLY A 66 -1.59 13.76 -4.53
CA GLY A 66 -2.94 14.05 -4.03
C GLY A 66 -2.97 14.93 -2.77
N ALA A 67 -1.99 14.81 -1.89
CA ALA A 67 -1.90 15.67 -0.70
C ALA A 67 -1.56 17.14 -1.06
N PHE A 68 -0.95 17.36 -2.23
CA PHE A 68 -0.60 18.66 -2.78
C PHE A 68 -1.47 18.99 -3.99
N SER A 69 -2.78 18.72 -3.93
CA SER A 69 -3.68 18.81 -5.09
C SER A 69 -4.60 20.03 -5.12
N GLY A 70 -4.36 21.03 -4.27
CA GLY A 70 -5.12 22.29 -4.26
C GLY A 70 -4.85 23.26 -5.43
N GLY A 71 -4.09 22.87 -6.46
CA GLY A 71 -3.89 23.68 -7.68
C GLY A 71 -3.01 24.94 -7.54
N THR A 72 -2.37 25.17 -6.40
CA THR A 72 -1.49 26.33 -6.20
C THR A 72 -0.15 26.18 -6.94
N TYR A 73 0.53 27.30 -7.21
CA TYR A 73 1.88 27.27 -7.80
C TYR A 73 2.86 26.37 -7.01
N THR A 74 2.83 26.46 -5.68
CA THR A 74 3.66 25.64 -4.79
C THR A 74 3.33 24.16 -4.92
N HIS A 75 2.05 23.81 -4.94
CA HIS A 75 1.58 22.44 -5.13
C HIS A 75 2.06 21.86 -6.46
N ILE A 76 1.89 22.60 -7.55
CA ILE A 76 2.33 22.18 -8.89
C ILE A 76 3.85 21.96 -8.91
N ALA A 77 4.64 22.85 -8.29
CA ALA A 77 6.08 22.70 -8.20
C ALA A 77 6.51 21.45 -7.42
N ILE A 78 5.81 21.13 -6.33
CA ILE A 78 6.02 19.90 -5.55
C ILE A 78 5.66 18.67 -6.39
N GLN A 79 4.51 18.69 -7.06
CA GLN A 79 4.03 17.59 -7.89
C GLN A 79 4.97 17.29 -9.06
N ARG A 80 5.56 18.30 -9.72
CA ARG A 80 6.59 18.10 -10.76
C ARG A 80 7.78 17.28 -10.23
N ARG A 81 8.22 17.56 -9.01
CA ARG A 81 9.29 16.78 -8.35
C ARG A 81 8.84 15.34 -8.05
N LEU A 82 7.57 15.14 -7.67
CA LEU A 82 7.01 13.82 -7.40
C LEU A 82 6.89 12.97 -8.67
N VAL A 83 6.43 13.56 -9.78
CA VAL A 83 6.35 12.91 -11.10
C VAL A 83 7.73 12.44 -11.55
N ALA A 84 8.77 13.28 -11.39
CA ALA A 84 10.14 12.93 -11.74
C ALA A 84 10.81 11.94 -10.76
N CYS A 85 10.21 11.68 -9.59
CA CYS A 85 10.84 10.85 -8.56
C CYS A 85 10.50 9.37 -8.75
N ASP A 86 11.53 8.56 -8.93
CA ASP A 86 11.41 7.11 -9.09
C ASP A 86 11.44 6.32 -7.76
N ASN A 87 11.50 7.03 -6.62
CA ASN A 87 11.71 6.45 -5.30
C ASN A 87 10.68 6.94 -4.28
N GLY A 88 9.67 6.13 -3.97
CA GLY A 88 8.63 6.49 -2.99
C GLY A 88 9.19 6.90 -1.62
N PHE A 89 10.26 6.24 -1.14
CA PHE A 89 10.90 6.62 0.13
C PHE A 89 11.53 8.02 0.06
N MET A 90 12.23 8.35 -1.03
CA MET A 90 12.82 9.67 -1.21
C MET A 90 11.74 10.73 -1.46
N ALA A 91 10.68 10.40 -2.19
CA ALA A 91 9.53 11.29 -2.38
C ALA A 91 8.95 11.71 -1.03
N LYS A 92 8.68 10.75 -0.14
CA LYS A 92 8.22 11.03 1.22
C LYS A 92 9.23 11.85 2.03
N LYS A 93 10.50 11.43 2.05
CA LYS A 93 11.52 12.01 2.93
C LYS A 93 12.00 13.40 2.50
N THR A 94 12.15 13.64 1.19
CA THR A 94 12.86 14.80 0.63
C THR A 94 11.99 15.74 -0.17
N ILE A 95 10.79 15.29 -0.56
CA ILE A 95 9.82 16.11 -1.29
C ILE A 95 8.65 16.45 -0.37
N SER A 96 7.93 15.46 0.16
CA SER A 96 6.74 15.70 0.98
C SER A 96 7.04 16.31 2.34
N LYS A 97 7.92 15.67 3.14
CA LYS A 97 8.17 16.08 4.54
C LYS A 97 8.65 17.54 4.71
N PRO A 98 9.51 18.10 3.83
CA PRO A 98 9.86 19.53 3.91
C PRO A 98 8.69 20.48 3.69
N HIS A 99 7.64 20.00 3.03
CA HIS A 99 6.44 20.75 2.64
C HIS A 99 5.19 20.27 3.39
N GLU A 100 5.34 19.88 4.66
CA GLU A 100 4.22 19.33 5.44
C GLU A 100 3.10 20.35 5.68
N ARG A 101 3.43 21.66 5.71
CA ARG A 101 2.49 22.76 5.95
C ARG A 101 1.69 23.14 4.72
N GLU A 102 2.16 22.71 3.56
CA GLU A 102 1.58 22.96 2.24
C GLU A 102 0.67 21.80 1.83
N LYS A 103 0.49 20.77 2.67
CA LYS A 103 -0.54 19.77 2.41
C LYS A 103 -1.92 20.42 2.53
N ARG A 104 -2.87 19.90 1.77
CA ARG A 104 -4.28 20.29 1.91
C ARG A 104 -4.78 20.02 3.32
N ASP A 105 -5.47 21.00 3.89
CA ASP A 105 -6.07 20.89 5.23
C ASP A 105 -7.14 19.77 5.32
N ASP A 106 -7.78 19.46 4.19
CA ASP A 106 -8.81 18.43 4.10
C ASP A 106 -8.29 17.06 3.65
N TRP A 107 -6.96 16.87 3.59
CA TRP A 107 -6.33 15.65 3.05
C TRP A 107 -6.85 14.37 3.68
N GLU A 108 -6.97 14.34 5.00
CA GLU A 108 -7.43 13.17 5.75
C GLU A 108 -8.87 12.76 5.42
N SER A 109 -9.68 13.68 4.89
CA SER A 109 -11.08 13.40 4.55
C SER A 109 -11.26 12.55 3.28
N PHE A 110 -10.26 12.50 2.38
CA PHE A 110 -10.38 11.79 1.09
C PHE A 110 -9.17 10.92 0.74
N ASN A 111 -8.12 10.91 1.56
CA ASN A 111 -6.87 10.22 1.21
C ASN A 111 -7.01 8.70 0.99
N VAL A 112 -8.00 8.05 1.61
CA VAL A 112 -8.25 6.61 1.41
C VAL A 112 -8.89 6.37 0.05
N GLU A 113 -9.91 7.13 -0.31
CA GLU A 113 -10.56 7.06 -1.63
C GLU A 113 -9.57 7.44 -2.75
N TRP A 114 -8.71 8.43 -2.50
CA TRP A 114 -7.62 8.74 -3.43
C TRP A 114 -6.65 7.57 -3.60
N MET A 115 -6.27 6.90 -2.52
CA MET A 115 -5.39 5.72 -2.59
C MET A 115 -6.04 4.56 -3.35
N LYS A 116 -7.35 4.31 -3.13
CA LYS A 116 -8.11 3.32 -3.91
C LYS A 116 -8.05 3.63 -5.40
N TYR A 117 -8.33 4.88 -5.79
CA TYR A 117 -8.21 5.32 -7.18
C TYR A 117 -6.79 5.12 -7.73
N VAL A 118 -5.76 5.54 -7.00
CA VAL A 118 -4.35 5.37 -7.40
C VAL A 118 -3.99 3.90 -7.64
N VAL A 119 -4.39 2.98 -6.76
CA VAL A 119 -4.10 1.55 -6.94
C VAL A 119 -4.90 0.96 -8.09
N ARG A 120 -6.17 1.35 -8.25
CA ARG A 120 -6.97 0.94 -9.41
C ARG A 120 -6.28 1.34 -10.71
N GLN A 121 -5.85 2.59 -10.85
CA GLN A 121 -5.16 3.04 -12.07
C GLN A 121 -3.83 2.31 -12.29
N LYS A 122 -3.11 1.93 -11.22
CA LYS A 122 -1.94 1.06 -11.33
C LYS A 122 -2.30 -0.33 -11.87
N CYS A 123 -3.38 -0.94 -11.37
CA CYS A 123 -3.85 -2.25 -11.85
C CYS A 123 -4.26 -2.22 -13.33
N LEU A 124 -4.87 -1.13 -13.80
CA LEU A 124 -5.25 -0.97 -15.20
C LEU A 124 -4.05 -0.65 -16.10
N GLY A 125 -3.22 0.30 -15.68
CA GLY A 125 -2.11 0.84 -16.47
C GLY A 125 -0.82 0.04 -16.39
N ASN A 126 -0.72 -0.99 -15.54
CA ASN A 126 0.47 -1.82 -15.41
C ASN A 126 0.14 -3.32 -15.39
N GLU A 127 0.39 -3.99 -16.50
CA GLU A 127 0.09 -5.42 -16.68
C GLU A 127 0.88 -6.32 -15.72
N ASP A 128 2.16 -6.02 -15.45
CA ASP A 128 2.98 -6.81 -14.53
C ASP A 128 2.45 -6.77 -13.10
N PHE A 129 2.02 -5.59 -12.64
CA PHE A 129 1.39 -5.46 -11.34
C PHE A 129 0.05 -6.20 -11.28
N ARG A 130 -0.75 -6.13 -12.34
CA ARG A 130 -2.01 -6.87 -12.46
C ARG A 130 -1.77 -8.37 -12.38
N ARG A 131 -0.81 -8.90 -13.14
CA ARG A 131 -0.40 -10.32 -13.10
C ARG A 131 0.08 -10.73 -11.73
N LEU A 132 0.91 -9.92 -11.08
CA LEU A 132 1.37 -10.14 -9.72
C LEU A 132 0.19 -10.29 -8.75
N LEU A 133 -0.74 -9.33 -8.76
CA LEU A 133 -1.87 -9.32 -7.83
C LEU A 133 -2.81 -10.52 -8.06
N LEU A 134 -3.07 -10.86 -9.34
CA LEU A 134 -3.88 -12.02 -9.71
C LEU A 134 -3.19 -13.36 -9.42
N SER A 135 -1.86 -13.40 -9.36
CA SER A 135 -1.11 -14.64 -9.03
C SER A 135 -1.28 -15.09 -7.58
N LEU A 136 -1.76 -14.21 -6.69
CA LEU A 136 -2.03 -14.58 -5.31
C LEU A 136 -3.25 -15.52 -5.23
N PRO A 137 -3.24 -16.52 -4.33
CA PRO A 137 -4.38 -17.40 -4.10
C PRO A 137 -5.68 -16.64 -3.81
N SER A 138 -6.83 -17.24 -4.13
CA SER A 138 -8.14 -16.64 -3.89
C SER A 138 -8.44 -16.43 -2.39
N ASP A 139 -7.86 -17.26 -1.52
CA ASP A 139 -8.01 -17.18 -0.05
C ASP A 139 -6.91 -16.30 0.61
N ALA A 140 -6.06 -15.65 -0.19
CA ALA A 140 -4.94 -14.85 0.31
C ALA A 140 -5.43 -13.61 1.07
N VAL A 141 -5.06 -13.50 2.34
CA VAL A 141 -5.25 -12.27 3.13
C VAL A 141 -4.00 -11.40 2.98
N ILE A 142 -4.10 -10.33 2.21
CA ILE A 142 -2.96 -9.44 1.94
C ILE A 142 -2.75 -8.50 3.13
N ILE A 143 -1.56 -8.51 3.71
CA ILE A 143 -1.23 -7.73 4.93
C ILE A 143 -0.05 -6.79 4.67
N GLU A 144 -0.21 -5.49 4.93
CA GLU A 144 0.94 -4.59 5.05
C GLU A 144 1.57 -4.73 6.46
N ASP A 145 2.76 -5.33 6.53
CA ASP A 145 3.50 -5.55 7.77
C ASP A 145 4.25 -4.28 8.21
N SER A 146 3.70 -3.65 9.24
CA SER A 146 4.21 -2.42 9.86
C SER A 146 4.79 -2.66 11.27
N ILE A 147 5.23 -3.88 11.60
CA ILE A 147 5.69 -4.29 12.94
C ILE A 147 6.79 -3.38 13.52
N PHE A 148 7.72 -2.92 12.68
CA PHE A 148 8.83 -2.06 13.09
C PHE A 148 8.59 -0.58 12.76
N GLN A 149 7.44 -0.21 12.20
CA GLN A 149 7.10 1.19 11.92
C GLN A 149 6.55 1.88 13.18
N THR A 150 7.05 3.09 13.44
CA THR A 150 6.66 3.92 14.58
C THR A 150 5.69 5.04 14.22
N GLY A 151 5.35 5.20 12.93
CA GLY A 151 4.46 6.26 12.46
C GLY A 151 3.04 6.14 13.03
N ARG A 152 2.38 7.28 13.25
CA ARG A 152 1.00 7.34 13.79
C ARG A 152 -0.02 6.58 12.93
N THR A 153 0.21 6.52 11.62
CA THR A 153 -0.67 5.86 10.66
C THR A 153 -0.24 4.43 10.31
N ALA A 154 0.77 3.87 10.98
CA ALA A 154 1.30 2.54 10.68
C ALA A 154 0.23 1.45 10.79
N THR A 155 -0.64 1.51 11.81
CA THR A 155 -1.76 0.58 11.99
C THR A 155 -3.04 1.01 11.26
N LYS A 156 -3.05 2.21 10.65
CA LYS A 156 -4.10 2.63 9.71
C LYS A 156 -3.85 1.98 8.35
N TRP A 157 -2.66 2.16 7.78
CA TRP A 157 -2.34 1.61 6.46
C TRP A 157 -1.98 0.13 6.49
N GLY A 158 -1.31 -0.33 7.55
CA GLY A 158 -0.94 -1.73 7.73
C GLY A 158 -1.32 -2.27 9.11
N THR A 159 -0.51 -3.20 9.58
CA THR A 159 -0.76 -3.97 10.81
C THR A 159 0.49 -4.12 11.68
N ARG A 160 0.29 -4.48 12.94
CA ARG A 160 1.35 -4.93 13.85
C ARG A 160 1.08 -6.35 14.31
N ASN A 161 2.14 -7.08 14.63
CA ASN A 161 2.08 -8.43 15.19
C ASN A 161 3.14 -8.54 16.29
N ASP A 162 2.68 -8.40 17.54
CA ASP A 162 3.57 -8.30 18.70
C ASP A 162 4.29 -9.61 18.98
N GLU A 163 3.66 -10.75 18.73
CA GLU A 163 4.31 -12.04 18.90
C GLU A 163 5.44 -12.24 17.90
N LEU A 164 5.16 -12.00 16.61
CA LEU A 164 6.17 -12.03 15.56
C LEU A 164 7.30 -11.04 15.86
N ARG A 165 6.98 -9.83 16.34
CA ARG A 165 7.98 -8.84 16.79
C ARG A 165 8.88 -9.39 17.89
N ARG A 166 8.31 -10.02 18.92
CA ARG A 166 9.06 -10.63 20.02
C ARG A 166 9.99 -11.74 19.50
N ARG A 167 9.48 -12.65 18.68
CA ARG A 167 10.29 -13.74 18.09
C ARG A 167 11.45 -13.21 17.25
N LEU A 168 11.20 -12.26 16.35
CA LEU A 168 12.24 -11.63 15.53
C LEU A 168 13.27 -10.87 16.38
N THR A 169 12.84 -10.25 17.48
CA THR A 169 13.75 -9.53 18.40
C THR A 169 14.64 -10.51 19.17
N LEU A 170 14.09 -11.62 19.64
CA LEU A 170 14.86 -12.69 20.29
C LEU A 170 15.85 -13.34 19.32
N LEU A 171 15.44 -13.63 18.09
CA LEU A 171 16.31 -14.13 17.02
C LEU A 171 17.48 -13.17 16.79
N LYS A 172 17.22 -11.87 16.63
CA LYS A 172 18.26 -10.84 16.49
C LYS A 172 19.25 -10.85 17.65
N LYS A 173 18.78 -10.98 18.90
CA LYS A 173 19.66 -11.07 20.08
C LYS A 173 20.56 -12.32 20.02
N LYS A 174 19.99 -13.49 19.73
CA LYS A 174 20.71 -14.76 19.59
C LYS A 174 21.79 -14.70 18.51
N LEU A 175 21.44 -14.19 17.32
CA LEU A 175 22.39 -14.08 16.20
C LEU A 175 23.49 -13.06 16.46
N LYS A 176 23.17 -11.94 17.13
CA LYS A 176 24.19 -10.96 17.55
C LYS A 176 25.19 -11.56 18.53
N ALA A 177 24.73 -12.37 19.49
CA ALA A 177 25.61 -13.07 20.45
C ALA A 177 26.54 -14.07 19.75
N ARG A 178 26.14 -14.63 18.61
CA ARG A 178 26.97 -15.48 17.74
C ARG A 178 27.94 -14.69 16.84
N GLY A 179 28.01 -13.37 16.97
CA GLY A 179 28.94 -12.53 16.20
C GLY A 179 28.50 -12.26 14.75
N LEU A 180 27.25 -12.53 14.36
CA LEU A 180 26.80 -12.29 12.99
C LEU A 180 26.72 -10.79 12.67
N SER A 181 27.02 -10.45 11.42
CA SER A 181 26.89 -9.09 10.90
C SER A 181 25.43 -8.62 10.85
N LYS A 182 25.21 -7.29 10.90
CA LYS A 182 23.86 -6.69 10.79
C LYS A 182 23.12 -7.15 9.53
N ALA A 183 23.83 -7.29 8.40
CA ALA A 183 23.24 -7.72 7.13
C ALA A 183 22.82 -9.19 7.19
N ALA A 184 23.64 -10.07 7.76
CA ALA A 184 23.31 -11.48 7.93
C ALA A 184 22.10 -11.66 8.88
N ILE A 185 22.06 -10.92 9.99
CA ILE A 185 20.92 -10.91 10.91
C ILE A 185 19.64 -10.48 10.19
N LYS A 186 19.69 -9.41 9.39
CA LYS A 186 18.52 -8.90 8.67
C LYS A 186 17.99 -9.92 7.66
N ARG A 187 18.89 -10.55 6.88
CA ARG A 187 18.52 -11.63 5.95
C ARG A 187 17.86 -12.80 6.68
N GLU A 188 18.40 -13.20 7.82
CA GLU A 188 17.85 -14.31 8.60
C GLU A 188 16.50 -13.96 9.23
N GLN A 189 16.31 -12.73 9.71
CA GLN A 189 15.01 -12.25 10.16
C GLN A 189 13.97 -12.25 9.03
N ASP A 190 14.35 -11.85 7.82
CA ASP A 190 13.44 -11.86 6.67
C ASP A 190 13.11 -13.30 6.24
N ARG A 191 14.11 -14.19 6.18
CA ARG A 191 13.92 -15.63 5.90
C ARG A 191 12.93 -16.26 6.89
N MET A 192 13.13 -16.03 8.18
CA MET A 192 12.25 -16.57 9.21
C MET A 192 10.84 -15.96 9.13
N ARG A 193 10.72 -14.65 8.94
CA ARG A 193 9.42 -13.96 8.81
C ARG A 193 8.60 -14.48 7.63
N LEU A 194 9.23 -14.70 6.48
CA LEU A 194 8.57 -15.12 5.24
C LEU A 194 8.37 -16.64 5.14
N GLY A 195 9.10 -17.41 5.94
CA GLY A 195 8.99 -18.86 6.05
C GLY A 195 8.35 -19.30 7.38
N GLU A 196 9.17 -19.86 8.28
CA GLU A 196 8.72 -20.52 9.51
C GLU A 196 7.82 -19.66 10.42
N TYR A 197 8.04 -18.34 10.46
CA TYR A 197 7.25 -17.42 11.29
C TYR A 197 6.11 -16.73 10.55
N ALA A 198 5.84 -17.09 9.28
CA ALA A 198 4.79 -16.46 8.50
C ALA A 198 3.38 -16.70 9.10
N SER A 199 3.20 -17.78 9.85
CA SER A 199 1.94 -18.18 10.51
C SER A 199 1.88 -17.84 12.01
N VAL A 200 2.81 -17.03 12.51
CA VAL A 200 2.91 -16.71 13.94
C VAL A 200 2.05 -15.51 14.31
N GLY A 201 1.23 -15.67 15.36
CA GLY A 201 0.55 -14.58 16.03
C GLY A 201 -0.58 -13.96 15.21
N CYS A 202 -0.96 -12.75 15.58
CA CYS A 202 -2.05 -12.02 14.96
C CYS A 202 -1.57 -10.68 14.43
N PHE A 203 -1.93 -10.37 13.19
CA PHE A 203 -1.73 -9.03 12.61
C PHE A 203 -2.93 -8.16 12.96
N VAL A 204 -2.69 -7.05 13.66
CA VAL A 204 -3.74 -6.15 14.14
C VAL A 204 -3.56 -4.75 13.56
N GLY A 205 -4.62 -4.21 12.96
CA GLY A 205 -4.67 -2.88 12.34
C GLY A 205 -5.86 -2.75 11.39
N GLN A 206 -6.09 -1.55 10.86
CA GLN A 206 -7.10 -1.35 9.81
C GLN A 206 -6.65 -1.97 8.48
N ASN A 207 -5.34 -2.11 8.26
CA ASN A 207 -4.76 -2.74 7.07
C ASN A 207 -5.32 -2.15 5.75
N LEU A 208 -5.55 -0.83 5.69
CA LEU A 208 -6.19 -0.21 4.53
C LEU A 208 -5.48 -0.55 3.23
N MET A 209 -4.14 -0.61 3.21
CA MET A 209 -3.42 -0.99 1.99
C MET A 209 -3.70 -2.42 1.57
N GLY A 210 -3.68 -3.37 2.51
CA GLY A 210 -4.06 -4.76 2.23
C GLY A 210 -5.50 -4.86 1.71
N LYS A 211 -6.45 -4.17 2.36
CA LYS A 211 -7.85 -4.13 1.95
C LYS A 211 -8.05 -3.52 0.55
N ILE A 212 -7.36 -2.42 0.23
CA ILE A 212 -7.38 -1.81 -1.11
C ILE A 212 -6.88 -2.82 -2.17
N LEU A 213 -5.79 -3.53 -1.89
CA LEU A 213 -5.23 -4.53 -2.82
C LEU A 213 -6.18 -5.72 -3.00
N MET A 214 -6.80 -6.20 -1.92
CA MET A 214 -7.79 -7.28 -1.99
C MET A 214 -9.03 -6.85 -2.78
N ALA A 215 -9.56 -5.64 -2.53
CA ALA A 215 -10.68 -5.10 -3.30
C ALA A 215 -10.35 -4.92 -4.79
N CYS A 216 -9.13 -4.48 -5.12
CA CYS A 216 -8.69 -4.40 -6.52
C CYS A 216 -8.53 -5.79 -7.15
N LYS A 217 -8.05 -6.79 -6.41
CA LYS A 217 -7.93 -8.18 -6.90
C LYS A 217 -9.31 -8.74 -7.23
N GLU A 218 -10.25 -8.64 -6.29
CA GLU A 218 -11.63 -9.12 -6.46
C GLU A 218 -12.32 -8.42 -7.64
N ALA A 219 -12.11 -7.11 -7.78
CA ALA A 219 -12.64 -6.33 -8.89
C ALA A 219 -12.09 -6.79 -10.24
N LEU A 220 -10.77 -7.06 -10.32
CA LEU A 220 -10.14 -7.61 -11.52
C LEU A 220 -10.65 -9.02 -11.87
N GLU A 221 -10.84 -9.87 -10.87
CA GLU A 221 -11.36 -11.24 -11.06
C GLU A 221 -12.82 -11.25 -11.53
N SER A 222 -13.61 -10.29 -11.04
CA SER A 222 -15.04 -10.20 -11.33
C SER A 222 -15.38 -9.30 -12.54
N GLY A 223 -14.38 -8.64 -13.13
CA GLY A 223 -14.60 -7.68 -14.23
C GLY A 223 -15.38 -6.43 -13.80
N ILE A 224 -15.33 -6.07 -12.51
CA ILE A 224 -16.00 -4.91 -11.93
C ILE A 224 -15.00 -3.85 -11.49
N GLU A 225 -15.51 -2.76 -10.94
CA GLU A 225 -14.72 -1.68 -10.34
C GLU A 225 -14.72 -1.81 -8.81
N PRO A 226 -13.58 -1.59 -8.13
CA PRO A 226 -13.58 -1.53 -6.67
C PRO A 226 -14.43 -0.36 -6.17
N ASP A 227 -15.02 -0.52 -4.99
CA ASP A 227 -15.83 0.51 -4.34
C ASP A 227 -15.01 1.78 -4.04
N ILE A 228 -15.20 2.81 -4.86
CA ILE A 228 -14.55 4.13 -4.76
C ILE A 228 -15.63 5.19 -4.72
N ASP A 229 -15.59 6.06 -3.71
CA ASP A 229 -16.46 7.22 -3.61
C ASP A 229 -15.99 8.34 -4.55
N TYR A 230 -16.41 8.25 -5.81
CA TYR A 230 -16.07 9.25 -6.83
C TYR A 230 -16.72 10.61 -6.60
N ASP A 231 -17.92 10.66 -6.00
CA ASP A 231 -18.59 11.92 -5.71
C ASP A 231 -17.79 12.71 -4.67
N LEU A 232 -17.24 12.03 -3.66
CA LEU A 232 -16.28 12.63 -2.74
C LEU A 232 -15.05 13.13 -3.48
N LEU A 233 -14.43 12.33 -4.35
CA LEU A 233 -13.22 12.75 -5.07
C LEU A 233 -13.46 13.92 -6.03
N ILE A 234 -14.61 13.95 -6.72
CA ILE A 234 -15.04 15.04 -7.58
C ILE A 234 -15.20 16.32 -6.76
N GLY A 235 -15.89 16.26 -5.61
CA GLY A 235 -16.08 17.39 -4.72
C GLY A 235 -14.79 17.96 -4.10
N LYS A 236 -13.67 17.25 -4.22
CA LYS A 236 -12.36 17.68 -3.68
C LYS A 236 -11.52 18.50 -4.64
N HIS A 237 -11.93 18.61 -5.91
CA HIS A 237 -11.21 19.37 -6.94
C HIS A 237 -9.70 19.03 -6.97
N ILE A 238 -9.41 17.74 -7.13
CA ILE A 238 -8.05 17.22 -7.08
C ILE A 238 -7.30 17.62 -8.35
N ASN A 239 -6.36 18.56 -8.22
CA ASN A 239 -5.48 18.96 -9.30
C ASN A 239 -4.16 18.17 -9.26
N ILE A 240 -3.75 17.59 -10.39
CA ILE A 240 -2.42 17.01 -10.58
C ILE A 240 -1.72 17.79 -11.69
N LEU A 241 -0.61 18.43 -11.34
CA LEU A 241 0.00 19.50 -12.13
C LEU A 241 -1.04 20.60 -12.38
N ASP A 242 -1.17 21.04 -13.62
CA ASP A 242 -2.04 22.13 -14.07
C ASP A 242 -3.45 21.67 -14.47
N ARG A 243 -3.85 20.45 -14.09
CA ARG A 243 -5.12 19.84 -14.54
C ARG A 243 -5.90 19.24 -13.37
N GLU A 244 -7.20 19.50 -13.36
CA GLU A 244 -8.14 18.80 -12.48
C GLU A 244 -8.39 17.38 -13.01
N ILE A 245 -8.34 16.40 -12.11
CA ILE A 245 -8.56 14.98 -12.44
C ILE A 245 -10.04 14.76 -12.72
N SER A 246 -10.35 14.24 -13.91
CA SER A 246 -11.72 13.86 -14.28
C SER A 246 -12.03 12.42 -13.93
N PHE A 247 -13.04 12.16 -13.11
CA PHE A 247 -13.45 10.80 -12.75
C PHE A 247 -14.52 10.21 -13.69
N ASN A 248 -14.86 10.90 -14.78
CA ASN A 248 -15.96 10.54 -15.69
C ASN A 248 -15.64 9.31 -16.58
N GLN A 249 -14.40 8.84 -16.60
CA GLN A 249 -14.01 7.66 -17.36
C GLN A 249 -14.28 6.39 -16.54
N ARG A 250 -15.52 5.89 -16.61
CA ARG A 250 -15.88 4.51 -16.24
C ARG A 250 -15.30 3.53 -17.26
N ALA A 251 -13.97 3.42 -17.32
CA ALA A 251 -13.35 2.38 -18.13
C ALA A 251 -13.52 1.04 -17.39
N ILE A 252 -14.49 0.26 -17.85
CA ILE A 252 -14.55 -1.19 -17.61
C ILE A 252 -13.39 -1.78 -18.42
N ALA A 253 -12.47 -2.47 -17.76
CA ALA A 253 -11.46 -3.23 -18.48
C ALA A 253 -12.18 -4.35 -19.24
N ALA A 254 -12.09 -4.33 -20.57
CA ALA A 254 -12.43 -5.48 -21.41
C ALA A 254 -11.33 -6.54 -21.35
#